data_AF-A0A137QGZ9-F1
#
_entry.id   AF-A0A137QGZ9-F1
#
_cell.length_a   1.000
_cell.length_b   1.000
_cell.length_c   1.000
_cell.angle_alpha   90.00
_cell.angle_beta   90.00
_cell.angle_gamma   90.00
#
_symmetry.space_group_name_H-M   'P 1'
#
loop_
_entity.id
_entity.type
_entity.pdbx_description
1 polymer ?
#
loop_
_entity_poly.entity_id
_entity_poly.type
_entity_poly.pdbx_seq_one_letter_code
_entity_poly.pdbx_strand_id
1 'polypeptide(L)'
;MNMSQTGYKLRKHIAKALRTRSQAITTALKQYNTAAAAMIPPRPTLTWNRVVQYAFLSEFDLLRDSREDVRERPWAKPASRALMDRYFKICCAHEEIERLNVEIRRIITHMQDEDKFLRSKAHDISLTDPHLSHQVLKYHSLRAQFNSQHMHRFNKLAKTLGWSGTLEAGTSIDKSMHAVTALTVTNPNSQSSSWSSTSRISSHGKHLLEDSDDDDDQENQNDGDQLEEGLDALITIGY
;
A
#
# COMPACT_ATOMS: atom_id res chain seq x y z
N MET A 1 -1.10 48.74 -19.57
CA MET A 1 -0.82 47.55 -18.72
C MET A 1 0.69 47.31 -18.71
N ASN A 2 1.28 47.14 -17.53
CA ASN A 2 2.73 47.24 -17.28
C ASN A 2 3.44 45.87 -17.46
N MET A 3 3.98 45.59 -18.65
CA MET A 3 4.73 44.36 -18.98
C MET A 3 6.16 44.29 -18.39
N SER A 4 6.58 45.27 -17.59
CA SER A 4 7.96 45.37 -17.08
C SER A 4 8.26 44.51 -15.84
N GLN A 5 7.25 44.04 -15.11
CA GLN A 5 7.43 43.38 -13.81
C GLN A 5 7.64 41.85 -13.88
N THR A 6 7.19 41.18 -14.94
CA THR A 6 7.25 39.72 -15.08
C THR A 6 8.68 39.18 -15.13
N GLY A 7 9.59 39.89 -15.81
CA GLY A 7 11.00 39.49 -15.89
C GLY A 7 11.78 39.68 -14.59
N TYR A 8 11.41 40.68 -13.77
CA TYR A 8 12.09 40.92 -12.49
C TYR A 8 11.75 39.84 -11.46
N LYS A 9 10.46 39.45 -11.35
CA LYS A 9 10.04 38.33 -10.50
C LYS A 9 10.75 37.05 -10.88
N LEU A 10 10.80 36.70 -12.17
CA LEU A 10 11.50 35.50 -12.65
C LEU A 10 13.00 35.51 -12.31
N ARG A 11 13.70 36.63 -12.54
CA ARG A 11 15.12 36.77 -12.15
C ARG A 11 15.33 36.59 -10.65
N LYS A 12 14.43 37.10 -9.81
CA LYS A 12 14.47 36.92 -8.35
C LYS A 12 14.31 35.44 -7.97
N HIS A 13 13.40 34.71 -8.61
CA HIS A 13 13.24 33.27 -8.39
C HIS A 13 14.46 32.47 -8.82
N ILE A 14 15.03 32.77 -10.00
CA ILE A 14 16.27 32.12 -10.47
C ILE A 14 17.41 32.37 -9.49
N ALA A 15 17.60 33.63 -9.06
CA ALA A 15 18.64 33.99 -8.09
C ALA A 15 18.44 33.29 -6.74
N LYS A 16 17.18 33.21 -6.25
CA LYS A 16 16.83 32.48 -5.03
C LYS A 16 17.16 30.99 -5.17
N ALA A 17 16.74 30.36 -6.25
CA ALA A 17 16.99 28.94 -6.51
C ALA A 17 18.50 28.62 -6.59
N LEU A 18 19.29 29.45 -7.29
CA LEU A 18 20.75 29.29 -7.36
C LEU A 18 21.41 29.42 -5.99
N ARG A 19 20.98 30.39 -5.17
CA ARG A 19 21.50 30.58 -3.81
C ARG A 19 21.16 29.39 -2.92
N THR A 20 19.90 28.95 -2.92
CA THR A 20 19.45 27.79 -2.13
C THR A 20 20.20 26.53 -2.53
N ARG A 21 20.38 26.28 -3.83
CA ARG A 21 21.14 25.13 -4.33
C ARG A 21 22.62 25.21 -3.92
N SER A 22 23.26 26.36 -4.05
CA SER A 22 24.67 26.56 -3.64
C SER A 22 24.88 26.29 -2.15
N GLN A 23 23.95 26.77 -1.31
CA GLN A 23 23.98 26.52 0.12
C GLN A 23 23.79 25.03 0.44
N ALA A 24 22.86 24.34 -0.23
CA ALA A 24 22.64 22.91 -0.07
C ALA A 24 23.90 22.09 -0.42
N ILE A 25 24.56 22.41 -1.54
CA ILE A 25 25.81 21.73 -1.95
C ILE A 25 26.92 21.99 -0.92
N THR A 26 27.02 23.21 -0.39
CA THR A 26 28.02 23.56 0.64
C THR A 26 27.79 22.77 1.93
N THR A 27 26.53 22.63 2.36
CA THR A 27 26.17 21.84 3.53
C THR A 27 26.47 20.36 3.33
N ALA A 28 26.11 19.79 2.17
CA ALA A 28 26.41 18.41 1.82
C ALA A 28 27.93 18.14 1.77
N LEU A 29 28.72 19.08 1.24
CA LEU A 29 30.18 19.00 1.24
C LEU A 29 30.74 18.91 2.66
N LYS A 30 30.24 19.75 3.58
CA LYS A 30 30.66 19.71 4.99
C LYS A 30 30.35 18.36 5.62
N GLN A 31 29.12 17.86 5.44
CA GLN A 31 28.71 16.55 5.97
C GLN A 31 29.57 15.40 5.42
N TYR A 32 29.83 15.40 4.11
CA TYR A 32 30.72 14.42 3.49
C TYR A 32 32.12 14.48 4.09
N ASN A 33 32.72 15.66 4.23
CA ASN A 33 34.06 15.81 4.77
C ASN A 33 34.15 15.36 6.23
N THR A 34 33.12 15.63 7.03
CA THR A 34 33.02 15.11 8.40
C THR A 34 32.96 13.59 8.41
N ALA A 35 32.14 12.97 7.56
CA ALA A 35 32.03 11.52 7.46
C ALA A 35 33.32 10.87 6.95
N ALA A 36 33.97 11.47 5.94
CA ALA A 36 35.22 10.99 5.34
C ALA A 36 36.37 10.93 6.37
N ALA A 37 36.42 11.90 7.29
CA ALA A 37 37.38 11.93 8.39
C ALA A 37 37.11 10.85 9.46
N ALA A 38 35.85 10.44 9.64
CA ALA A 38 35.44 9.43 10.61
C ALA A 38 35.65 7.97 10.13
N MET A 39 36.00 7.75 8.86
CA MET A 39 36.25 6.41 8.31
C MET A 39 37.62 5.86 8.72
N ILE A 40 37.74 4.52 8.77
CA ILE A 40 39.00 3.80 8.98
C ILE A 40 39.29 2.93 7.75
N PRO A 41 40.30 3.24 6.93
CA PRO A 41 41.18 4.41 7.00
C PRO A 41 40.49 5.72 6.58
N PRO A 42 41.00 6.88 7.02
CA PRO A 42 40.44 8.19 6.63
C PRO A 42 40.39 8.37 5.11
N ARG A 43 39.27 8.87 4.60
CA ARG A 43 39.08 9.15 3.17
C ARG A 43 39.47 10.59 2.84
N PRO A 44 39.92 10.88 1.60
CA PRO A 44 40.28 12.24 1.19
C PRO A 44 39.06 13.16 1.22
N THR A 45 39.26 14.36 1.76
CA THR A 45 38.23 15.42 1.77
C THR A 45 38.06 16.04 0.39
N LEU A 46 36.85 16.52 0.11
CA LEU A 46 36.52 17.23 -1.12
C LEU A 46 36.56 18.75 -0.88
N THR A 47 37.13 19.47 -1.84
CA THR A 47 37.11 20.93 -1.88
C THR A 47 35.99 21.42 -2.80
N TRP A 48 35.49 22.64 -2.56
CA TRP A 48 34.45 23.24 -3.40
C TRP A 48 34.84 23.29 -4.88
N ASN A 49 36.08 23.66 -5.20
CA ASN A 49 36.58 23.71 -6.58
C ASN A 49 36.47 22.35 -7.27
N ARG A 50 36.80 21.27 -6.55
CA ARG A 50 36.71 19.89 -7.06
C ARG A 50 35.27 19.45 -7.30
N VAL A 51 34.33 19.87 -6.45
CA VAL A 51 32.89 19.65 -6.68
C VAL A 51 32.40 20.37 -7.92
N VAL A 52 32.82 21.61 -8.16
CA VAL A 52 32.46 22.36 -9.37
C VAL A 52 33.03 21.68 -10.62
N GLN A 53 34.28 21.20 -10.56
CA GLN A 53 34.87 20.44 -11.68
C GLN A 53 34.13 19.13 -11.96
N TYR A 54 33.70 18.41 -10.92
CA TYR A 54 32.91 17.19 -11.08
C TYR A 54 31.50 17.46 -11.60
N ALA A 55 30.86 18.56 -11.17
CA ALA A 55 29.59 18.98 -11.72
C ALA A 55 29.72 19.30 -13.22
N PHE A 56 30.78 20.02 -13.61
CA PHE A 56 31.08 20.31 -15.02
C PHE A 56 31.32 19.03 -15.83
N LEU A 57 32.07 18.06 -15.31
CA LEU A 57 32.26 16.76 -15.96
C LEU A 57 30.97 15.92 -16.04
N SER A 58 30.08 16.05 -15.06
CA SER A 58 28.76 15.40 -15.10
C SER A 58 27.79 16.05 -16.08
N GLU A 59 28.01 17.32 -16.42
CA GLU A 59 27.23 18.10 -17.37
C GLU A 59 27.71 17.90 -18.82
N PHE A 60 28.87 17.26 -19.01
CA PHE A 60 29.20 16.66 -20.30
C PHE A 60 28.25 15.50 -20.56
N ASP A 61 27.35 15.74 -21.52
CA ASP A 61 26.43 14.78 -22.13
C ASP A 61 27.14 13.62 -22.88
N LEU A 62 28.40 13.32 -22.57
CA LEU A 62 29.16 12.19 -23.11
C LEU A 62 28.41 10.86 -22.92
N LEU A 63 27.61 10.76 -21.84
CA LEU A 63 26.73 9.61 -21.59
C LEU A 63 25.32 9.78 -22.18
N ARG A 64 24.91 10.98 -22.60
CA ARG A 64 23.61 11.24 -23.21
C ARG A 64 23.57 10.68 -24.64
N ASP A 65 24.67 10.74 -25.38
CA ASP A 65 24.82 10.10 -26.70
C ASP A 65 24.93 8.56 -26.60
N SER A 66 25.30 8.03 -25.43
CA SER A 66 25.30 6.58 -25.17
C SER A 66 23.97 6.02 -24.68
N ARG A 67 22.99 6.90 -24.34
CA ARG A 67 21.64 6.46 -24.00
C ARG A 67 20.89 6.18 -25.30
N GLU A 68 20.75 4.91 -25.63
CA GLU A 68 19.78 4.49 -26.63
C GLU A 68 18.42 5.13 -26.28
N ASP A 69 17.78 5.78 -27.25
CA ASP A 69 16.47 6.37 -27.01
C ASP A 69 15.46 5.24 -26.76
N VAL A 70 15.13 5.07 -25.48
CA VAL A 70 14.19 4.08 -25.00
C VAL A 70 12.81 4.26 -25.65
N ARG A 71 12.47 5.49 -26.09
CA ARG A 71 11.20 5.79 -26.76
C ARG A 71 11.06 5.12 -28.11
N GLU A 72 12.18 4.83 -28.78
CA GLU A 72 12.19 4.11 -30.06
C GLU A 72 11.98 2.61 -29.88
N ARG A 73 12.15 2.09 -28.65
CA ARG A 73 11.95 0.67 -28.37
C ARG A 73 10.48 0.30 -28.60
N PRO A 74 10.21 -0.88 -29.19
CA PRO A 74 8.86 -1.29 -29.53
C PRO A 74 7.94 -1.37 -28.31
N TRP A 75 8.47 -1.67 -27.12
CA TRP A 75 7.71 -1.71 -25.86
C TRP A 75 7.41 -0.33 -25.26
N ALA A 76 8.12 0.73 -25.65
CA ALA A 76 7.87 2.08 -25.16
C ALA A 76 6.77 2.81 -25.95
N LYS A 77 6.49 2.35 -27.18
CA LYS A 77 5.41 2.87 -28.03
C LYS A 77 4.07 2.77 -27.28
N PRO A 78 3.25 3.84 -27.24
CA PRO A 78 1.99 3.85 -26.48
C PRO A 78 1.04 2.70 -26.84
N ALA A 79 0.91 2.37 -28.13
CA ALA A 79 0.08 1.26 -28.60
C ALA A 79 0.56 -0.10 -28.05
N SER A 80 1.87 -0.34 -28.06
CA SER A 80 2.45 -1.56 -27.51
C SER A 80 2.27 -1.65 -26.00
N ARG A 81 2.40 -0.54 -25.26
CA ARG A 81 2.13 -0.51 -23.82
C ARG A 81 0.68 -0.85 -23.52
N ALA A 82 -0.26 -0.26 -24.25
CA ALA A 82 -1.68 -0.57 -24.10
C ALA A 82 -2.00 -2.05 -24.41
N LEU A 83 -1.34 -2.63 -25.41
CA LEU A 83 -1.48 -4.04 -25.75
C LEU A 83 -0.87 -4.94 -24.65
N MET A 84 0.32 -4.61 -24.16
CA MET A 84 0.99 -5.33 -23.06
C MET A 84 0.15 -5.29 -21.79
N ASP A 85 -0.40 -4.13 -21.43
CA ASP A 85 -1.27 -3.98 -20.25
C ASP A 85 -2.50 -4.89 -20.35
N ARG A 86 -3.13 -4.96 -21.53
CA ARG A 86 -4.27 -5.86 -21.77
C ARG A 86 -3.84 -7.33 -21.67
N TYR A 87 -2.73 -7.69 -22.29
CA TYR A 87 -2.19 -9.05 -22.24
C TYR A 87 -1.88 -9.48 -20.81
N PHE A 88 -1.18 -8.67 -20.04
CA PHE A 88 -0.85 -8.99 -18.65
C PHE A 88 -2.08 -9.01 -17.75
N LYS A 89 -3.10 -8.16 -17.98
CA LYS A 89 -4.38 -8.27 -17.28
C LYS A 89 -5.05 -9.62 -17.53
N ILE A 90 -4.99 -10.14 -18.76
CA ILE A 90 -5.52 -11.47 -19.09
C ILE A 90 -4.72 -12.57 -18.37
N CYS A 91 -3.38 -12.49 -18.39
CA CYS A 91 -2.53 -13.44 -17.66
C CYS A 91 -2.82 -13.44 -16.16
N CYS A 92 -2.88 -12.25 -15.55
CA CYS A 92 -3.22 -12.10 -14.14
C CYS A 92 -4.64 -12.60 -13.82
N ALA A 93 -5.60 -12.40 -14.72
CA ALA A 93 -6.96 -12.92 -14.52
C ALA A 93 -6.97 -14.46 -14.46
N HIS A 94 -6.20 -15.15 -15.31
CA HIS A 94 -6.08 -16.60 -15.24
C HIS A 94 -5.45 -17.07 -13.92
N GLU A 95 -4.36 -16.41 -13.47
CA GLU A 95 -3.75 -16.73 -12.18
C GLU A 95 -4.70 -16.47 -11.01
N GLU A 96 -5.48 -15.39 -11.08
CA GLU A 96 -6.41 -15.03 -10.02
C GLU A 96 -7.58 -16.02 -9.92
N ILE A 97 -8.04 -16.60 -11.03
CA ILE A 97 -9.03 -17.70 -11.01
C ILE A 97 -8.49 -18.87 -10.16
N GLU A 98 -7.26 -19.30 -10.39
CA GLU A 98 -6.64 -20.39 -9.64
C GLU A 98 -6.48 -20.04 -8.15
N ARG A 99 -6.10 -18.79 -7.82
CA ARG A 99 -6.01 -18.33 -6.43
C ARG A 99 -7.37 -18.31 -5.75
N LEU A 100 -8.39 -17.79 -6.43
CA LEU A 100 -9.75 -17.72 -5.90
C LEU A 100 -10.34 -19.12 -5.66
N ASN A 101 -10.02 -20.12 -6.49
CA ASN A 101 -10.43 -21.51 -6.23
C ASN A 101 -9.91 -22.02 -4.88
N VAL A 102 -8.65 -21.72 -4.54
CA VAL A 102 -8.06 -22.06 -3.24
C VAL A 102 -8.72 -21.28 -2.12
N GLU A 103 -8.94 -19.97 -2.31
CA GLU A 103 -9.49 -19.11 -1.27
C GLU A 103 -10.96 -19.43 -0.96
N ILE A 104 -11.77 -19.71 -1.98
CA ILE A 104 -13.16 -20.17 -1.79
C ILE A 104 -13.20 -21.44 -0.94
N ARG A 105 -12.32 -22.40 -1.23
CA ARG A 105 -12.20 -23.63 -0.43
C ARG A 105 -11.78 -23.34 1.02
N ARG A 106 -10.86 -22.40 1.24
CA ARG A 106 -10.44 -21.97 2.59
C ARG A 106 -11.59 -21.32 3.36
N ILE A 107 -12.34 -20.42 2.72
CA ILE A 107 -13.50 -19.77 3.34
C ILE A 107 -14.55 -20.81 3.72
N ILE A 108 -14.86 -21.78 2.85
CA ILE A 108 -15.80 -22.87 3.16
C ILE A 108 -15.33 -23.70 4.36
N THR A 109 -14.03 -24.03 4.40
CA THR A 109 -13.43 -24.75 5.53
C THR A 109 -13.55 -23.96 6.82
N HIS A 110 -13.19 -22.68 6.80
CA HIS A 110 -13.30 -21.78 7.96
C HIS A 110 -14.74 -21.68 8.46
N MET A 111 -15.73 -21.51 7.56
CA MET A 111 -17.15 -21.45 7.95
C MET A 111 -17.60 -22.73 8.68
N GLN A 112 -17.15 -23.91 8.23
CA GLN A 112 -17.49 -25.18 8.87
C GLN A 112 -16.80 -25.36 10.22
N ASP A 113 -15.52 -25.00 10.32
CA ASP A 113 -14.75 -25.13 11.55
C ASP A 113 -15.24 -24.13 12.62
N GLU A 114 -15.54 -22.89 12.23
CA GLU A 114 -16.15 -21.88 13.09
C GLU A 114 -17.54 -22.31 13.59
N ASP A 115 -18.40 -22.88 12.72
CA ASP A 115 -19.73 -23.38 13.11
C ASP A 115 -19.62 -24.49 14.17
N LYS A 116 -18.76 -25.48 13.95
CA LYS A 116 -18.51 -26.57 14.91
C LYS A 116 -17.95 -26.04 16.23
N PHE A 117 -17.00 -25.13 16.16
CA PHE A 117 -16.36 -24.53 17.33
C PHE A 117 -17.37 -23.77 18.19
N LEU A 118 -18.16 -22.87 17.59
CA LEU A 118 -19.12 -22.06 18.32
C LEU A 118 -20.22 -22.91 18.95
N ARG A 119 -20.71 -23.95 18.26
CA ARG A 119 -21.69 -24.90 18.82
C ARG A 119 -21.11 -25.68 20.00
N SER A 120 -19.90 -26.21 19.86
CA SER A 120 -19.23 -26.94 20.94
C SER A 120 -19.01 -26.03 22.14
N LYS A 121 -18.51 -24.81 21.93
CA LYS A 121 -18.27 -23.85 23.03
C LYS A 121 -19.54 -23.36 23.68
N ALA A 122 -20.61 -23.14 22.92
CA ALA A 122 -21.91 -22.84 23.50
C ALA A 122 -22.39 -23.97 24.41
N HIS A 123 -22.21 -25.23 24.00
CA HIS A 123 -22.55 -26.38 24.82
C HIS A 123 -21.69 -26.47 26.09
N ASP A 124 -20.35 -26.37 25.96
CA ASP A 124 -19.43 -26.40 27.10
C ASP A 124 -19.78 -25.31 28.14
N ILE A 125 -20.01 -24.08 27.65
CA ILE A 125 -20.35 -22.92 28.50
C ILE A 125 -21.76 -23.07 29.10
N SER A 126 -22.69 -23.76 28.44
CA SER A 126 -24.04 -23.95 28.99
C SER A 126 -24.05 -24.68 30.33
N LEU A 127 -23.01 -25.48 30.59
CA LEU A 127 -22.83 -26.21 31.85
C LEU A 127 -22.41 -25.31 33.02
N THR A 128 -21.75 -24.18 32.74
CA THR A 128 -21.24 -23.25 33.76
C THR A 128 -22.05 -21.95 33.82
N ASP A 129 -22.36 -21.35 32.67
CA ASP A 129 -23.11 -20.11 32.53
C ASP A 129 -24.10 -20.19 31.34
N PRO A 130 -25.38 -20.48 31.61
CA PRO A 130 -26.42 -20.50 30.59
C PRO A 130 -26.64 -19.17 29.86
N HIS A 131 -26.41 -18.03 30.52
CA HIS A 131 -26.63 -16.71 29.92
C HIS A 131 -25.55 -16.38 28.90
N LEU A 132 -24.29 -16.69 29.22
CA LEU A 132 -23.19 -16.52 28.27
C LEU A 132 -23.33 -17.48 27.09
N SER A 133 -23.73 -18.73 27.33
CA SER A 133 -24.02 -19.70 26.26
C SER A 133 -25.09 -19.17 25.29
N HIS A 134 -26.17 -18.60 25.81
CA HIS A 134 -27.19 -17.97 24.98
C HIS A 134 -26.64 -16.83 24.11
N GLN A 135 -25.73 -15.99 24.63
CA GLN A 135 -25.09 -14.95 23.82
C GLN A 135 -24.19 -15.54 22.72
N VAL A 136 -23.46 -16.61 23.01
CA VAL A 136 -22.65 -17.33 22.00
C VAL A 136 -23.54 -17.91 20.91
N LEU A 137 -24.68 -18.51 21.26
CA LEU A 137 -25.66 -19.01 20.28
C LEU A 137 -26.27 -17.88 19.45
N LYS A 138 -26.53 -16.71 20.04
CA LYS A 138 -26.99 -15.53 19.31
C LYS A 138 -25.94 -15.06 18.30
N TYR A 139 -24.68 -14.98 18.70
CA TYR A 139 -23.58 -14.66 17.79
C TYR A 139 -23.43 -15.70 16.67
N HIS A 140 -23.48 -16.98 17.01
CA HIS A 140 -23.48 -18.08 16.06
C HIS A 140 -24.61 -17.97 15.02
N SER A 141 -25.83 -17.62 15.47
CA SER A 141 -26.97 -17.44 14.57
C SER A 141 -26.74 -16.33 13.53
N LEU A 142 -26.10 -15.22 13.93
CA LEU A 142 -25.72 -14.14 13.02
C LEU A 142 -24.67 -14.61 12.02
N ARG A 143 -23.63 -15.32 12.48
CA ARG A 143 -22.59 -15.89 11.60
C ARG A 143 -23.19 -16.87 10.60
N ALA A 144 -24.12 -17.72 11.02
CA ALA A 144 -24.82 -18.66 10.15
C ALA A 144 -25.60 -17.95 9.03
N GLN A 145 -26.21 -16.79 9.31
CA GLN A 145 -26.86 -15.99 8.27
C GLN A 145 -25.86 -15.50 7.21
N PHE A 146 -24.73 -14.93 7.61
CA PHE A 146 -23.69 -14.53 6.64
C PHE A 146 -23.12 -15.73 5.88
N ASN A 147 -22.86 -16.84 6.57
CA ASN A 147 -22.37 -18.07 5.94
C ASN A 147 -23.36 -18.58 4.88
N SER A 148 -24.68 -18.50 5.14
CA SER A 148 -25.69 -18.86 4.15
C SER A 148 -25.64 -17.98 2.90
N GLN A 149 -25.37 -16.68 3.05
CA GLN A 149 -25.21 -15.76 1.92
C GLN A 149 -23.93 -16.04 1.12
N HIS A 150 -22.82 -16.31 1.81
CA HIS A 150 -21.56 -16.72 1.16
C HIS A 150 -21.76 -18.01 0.36
N MET A 151 -22.36 -19.03 0.98
CA MET A 151 -22.66 -20.28 0.29
C MET A 151 -23.62 -20.07 -0.88
N HIS A 152 -24.63 -19.21 -0.77
CA HIS A 152 -25.51 -18.89 -1.89
C HIS A 152 -24.73 -18.28 -3.07
N ARG A 153 -23.81 -17.34 -2.80
CA ARG A 153 -22.96 -16.72 -3.82
C ARG A 153 -22.01 -17.73 -4.45
N PHE A 154 -21.36 -18.58 -3.67
CA PHE A 154 -20.49 -19.64 -4.19
C PHE A 154 -21.26 -20.66 -5.03
N ASN A 155 -22.47 -21.04 -4.63
CA ASN A 155 -23.35 -21.89 -5.43
C ASN A 155 -23.77 -21.23 -6.75
N LYS A 156 -23.96 -19.91 -6.77
CA LYS A 156 -24.21 -19.17 -8.02
C LYS A 156 -22.98 -19.14 -8.91
N LEU A 157 -21.80 -18.93 -8.33
CA LEU A 157 -20.52 -18.91 -9.04
C LEU A 157 -20.21 -20.27 -9.67
N ALA A 158 -20.44 -21.37 -8.95
CA ALA A 158 -20.22 -22.73 -9.45
C ALA A 158 -21.11 -23.10 -10.65
N LYS A 159 -22.17 -22.33 -10.91
CA LYS A 159 -23.05 -22.49 -12.09
C LYS A 159 -22.59 -21.69 -13.31
N THR A 160 -21.61 -20.81 -13.17
CA THR A 160 -21.11 -20.02 -14.30
C THR A 160 -20.21 -20.85 -15.21
N LEU A 161 -20.26 -20.57 -16.52
CA LEU A 161 -19.36 -21.16 -17.49
C LEU A 161 -17.91 -20.76 -17.17
N GLY A 162 -17.02 -21.74 -17.09
CA GLY A 162 -15.60 -21.52 -16.78
C GLY A 162 -15.21 -21.68 -15.30
N TRP A 163 -16.14 -22.08 -14.43
CA TRP A 163 -15.79 -22.46 -13.06
C TRP A 163 -14.95 -23.76 -13.04
N SER A 164 -13.77 -23.70 -12.42
CA SER A 164 -12.83 -24.83 -12.30
C SER A 164 -12.60 -25.31 -10.86
N GLY A 165 -13.13 -24.60 -9.86
CA GLY A 165 -12.93 -24.90 -8.44
C GLY A 165 -13.86 -25.98 -7.86
N THR A 166 -13.72 -26.21 -6.55
CA THR A 166 -14.60 -27.11 -5.77
C THR A 166 -15.28 -26.35 -4.63
N LEU A 167 -16.51 -26.76 -4.30
CA LEU A 167 -17.24 -26.28 -3.12
C LEU A 167 -17.12 -27.22 -1.92
N GLU A 168 -16.32 -28.27 -2.02
CA GLU A 168 -16.06 -29.18 -0.91
C GLU A 168 -15.11 -28.52 0.09
N ALA A 169 -15.44 -28.66 1.38
CA ALA A 169 -14.56 -28.19 2.43
C ALA A 169 -13.22 -28.95 2.41
N GLY A 170 -12.15 -28.21 2.67
CA GLY A 170 -10.84 -28.78 2.94
C GLY A 170 -10.71 -29.19 4.41
N THR A 171 -9.47 -29.44 4.81
CA THR A 171 -9.09 -29.71 6.20
C THR A 171 -8.17 -28.59 6.69
N SER A 172 -8.54 -27.90 7.77
CA SER A 172 -7.65 -26.91 8.37
C SER A 172 -6.37 -27.57 8.92
N ILE A 173 -5.23 -26.99 8.57
CA ILE A 173 -3.91 -27.39 9.09
C ILE A 173 -3.73 -26.84 10.50
N ASP A 174 -4.13 -25.59 10.71
CA ASP A 174 -4.09 -24.95 12.02
C ASP A 174 -5.42 -25.13 12.74
N LYS A 175 -5.48 -26.16 13.57
CA LYS A 175 -6.63 -26.38 14.44
C LYS A 175 -6.58 -25.48 15.67
N SER A 176 -5.50 -24.75 15.98
CA SER A 176 -5.37 -24.04 17.25
C SER A 176 -6.45 -22.98 17.47
N MET A 177 -6.89 -22.29 16.40
CA MET A 177 -7.97 -21.29 16.47
C MET A 177 -9.35 -21.88 16.81
N HIS A 178 -9.60 -23.13 16.44
CA HIS A 178 -10.87 -23.82 16.63
C HIS A 178 -10.72 -25.11 17.46
N ALA A 179 -9.56 -25.28 18.11
CA ALA A 179 -9.26 -26.48 18.86
C ALA A 179 -10.19 -26.48 20.07
N VAL A 180 -11.06 -27.48 20.09
CA VAL A 180 -11.63 -27.95 21.34
C VAL A 180 -10.45 -28.51 22.12
N THR A 181 -9.77 -27.65 22.89
CA THR A 181 -8.83 -28.11 23.90
C THR A 181 -9.64 -28.99 24.84
N ALA A 182 -9.52 -30.30 24.67
CA ALA A 182 -9.86 -31.25 25.71
C ALA A 182 -8.89 -30.95 26.87
N LEU A 183 -9.25 -29.98 27.70
CA LEU A 183 -8.58 -29.75 28.97
C LEU A 183 -8.91 -30.96 29.83
N THR A 184 -8.00 -31.93 29.84
CA THR A 184 -7.87 -32.85 30.97
C THR A 184 -7.63 -31.98 32.19
N VAL A 185 -8.68 -31.79 32.99
CA VAL A 185 -8.64 -31.07 34.26
C VAL A 185 -7.74 -31.84 35.21
N THR A 186 -6.50 -31.38 35.36
CA THR A 186 -5.75 -31.57 36.60
C THR A 186 -5.71 -30.22 37.30
N ASN A 187 -6.54 -30.13 38.34
CA ASN A 187 -6.57 -29.06 39.33
C ASN A 187 -5.16 -28.87 39.93
N PRO A 188 -4.69 -27.61 40.11
CA PRO A 188 -4.61 -27.11 41.47
C PRO A 188 -4.92 -25.60 41.60
N ASN A 189 -5.90 -25.32 42.44
CA ASN A 189 -5.82 -24.42 43.59
C ASN A 189 -5.15 -23.02 43.42
N SER A 190 -6.01 -22.00 43.45
CA SER A 190 -5.86 -20.71 44.16
C SER A 190 -4.74 -19.74 43.74
N GLN A 191 -5.11 -18.61 43.09
CA GLN A 191 -5.20 -17.27 43.71
C GLN A 191 -5.29 -16.15 42.63
N SER A 192 -6.41 -15.41 42.66
CA SER A 192 -6.49 -13.94 42.65
C SER A 192 -5.51 -13.13 41.76
N SER A 193 -6.01 -12.44 40.73
CA SER A 193 -6.31 -10.98 40.80
C SER A 193 -6.47 -10.30 39.41
N SER A 194 -7.59 -9.56 39.31
CA SER A 194 -7.80 -8.26 38.65
C SER A 194 -7.42 -8.05 37.17
N TRP A 195 -8.45 -8.08 36.32
CA TRP A 195 -8.48 -7.31 35.08
C TRP A 195 -8.69 -5.82 35.36
N SER A 196 -7.88 -4.98 34.72
CA SER A 196 -8.23 -3.59 34.48
C SER A 196 -7.82 -3.19 33.07
N SER A 197 -8.80 -3.23 32.17
CA SER A 197 -8.76 -2.45 30.93
C SER A 197 -8.89 -0.97 31.26
N THR A 198 -8.04 -0.12 30.72
CA THR A 198 -8.38 1.30 30.54
C THR A 198 -7.70 1.83 29.29
N SER A 199 -8.48 1.95 28.23
CA SER A 199 -8.23 2.92 27.16
C SER A 199 -8.42 4.33 27.71
N ARG A 200 -7.44 5.23 27.50
CA ARG A 200 -7.67 6.67 27.58
C ARG A 200 -6.72 7.45 26.67
N ILE A 201 -7.31 8.02 25.63
CA ILE A 201 -6.78 9.11 24.81
C ILE A 201 -7.10 10.42 25.54
N SER A 202 -6.10 11.28 25.73
CA SER A 202 -6.20 12.75 25.92
C SER A 202 -4.75 13.28 25.94
N SER A 203 -4.26 14.04 24.96
CA SER A 203 -4.56 15.41 24.54
C SER A 203 -4.01 16.50 25.48
N HIS A 204 -3.30 17.47 24.85
CA HIS A 204 -2.78 18.77 25.33
C HIS A 204 -1.48 18.77 26.15
N GLY A 205 -0.44 19.56 25.87
CA GLY A 205 -0.19 20.61 24.86
C GLY A 205 1.01 21.51 25.26
N LYS A 206 1.38 22.43 24.34
CA LYS A 206 2.24 23.65 24.49
C LYS A 206 3.77 23.42 24.40
N HIS A 207 4.63 24.26 23.79
CA HIS A 207 4.52 25.66 23.33
C HIS A 207 5.79 26.12 22.54
N LEU A 208 5.66 27.16 21.68
CA LEU A 208 6.66 28.23 21.30
C LEU A 208 7.77 27.82 20.29
N LEU A 209 8.06 28.51 19.17
CA LEU A 209 7.84 29.88 18.64
C LEU A 209 7.64 29.76 17.10
N GLU A 210 6.63 30.38 16.48
CA GLU A 210 6.63 31.75 15.93
C GLU A 210 7.91 32.12 15.15
N ASP A 211 7.82 32.01 13.81
CA ASP A 211 8.33 33.07 12.95
C ASP A 211 7.33 33.24 11.80
N SER A 212 6.74 34.43 11.78
CA SER A 212 5.69 34.87 10.87
C SER A 212 6.37 35.48 9.66
N ASP A 213 6.07 34.99 8.46
CA ASP A 213 6.19 35.78 7.23
C ASP A 213 4.96 35.44 6.38
N ASP A 214 3.92 36.25 6.61
CA ASP A 214 2.80 36.44 5.70
C ASP A 214 3.34 36.92 4.35
N ASP A 215 3.02 36.18 3.30
CA ASP A 215 2.66 36.76 2.01
C ASP A 215 1.79 35.69 1.31
N ASP A 216 0.50 35.77 1.63
CA ASP A 216 -0.58 35.16 0.86
C ASP A 216 -0.54 35.67 -0.58
N ASP A 217 -0.50 34.74 -1.54
CA ASP A 217 -1.14 34.88 -2.84
C ASP A 217 -1.38 33.45 -3.37
N GLN A 218 -2.42 32.80 -2.83
CA GLN A 218 -3.07 31.63 -3.42
C GLN A 218 -4.23 32.10 -4.30
N GLU A 219 -4.15 31.89 -5.62
CA GLU A 219 -5.28 31.58 -6.50
C GLU A 219 -4.72 30.99 -7.81
N ASN A 220 -5.34 30.08 -8.55
CA ASN A 220 -6.17 28.91 -8.27
C ASN A 220 -6.06 28.06 -9.56
N GLN A 221 -6.26 26.76 -9.44
CA GLN A 221 -6.20 25.79 -10.55
C GLN A 221 -7.23 26.06 -11.65
N ASN A 222 -6.83 25.89 -12.92
CA ASN A 222 -7.57 25.08 -13.89
C ASN A 222 -6.68 24.78 -15.11
N ASP A 223 -6.97 23.68 -15.80
CA ASP A 223 -6.52 23.26 -17.15
C ASP A 223 -6.09 21.77 -17.15
N GLY A 224 -6.98 20.92 -16.67
CA GLY A 224 -7.12 19.57 -17.19
C GLY A 224 -8.31 19.59 -18.14
N ASP A 225 -8.04 19.49 -19.45
CA ASP A 225 -8.93 18.93 -20.49
C ASP A 225 -8.39 19.34 -21.87
N GLN A 226 -7.43 18.57 -22.39
CA GLN A 226 -7.10 18.64 -23.83
C GLN A 226 -6.28 17.42 -24.29
N LEU A 227 -6.83 16.20 -24.21
CA LEU A 227 -6.23 15.02 -24.87
C LEU A 227 -7.26 14.03 -25.46
N GLU A 228 -8.48 14.46 -25.77
CA GLU A 228 -9.53 13.53 -26.26
C GLU A 228 -9.94 13.70 -27.73
N GLU A 229 -9.13 14.39 -28.56
CA GLU A 229 -9.49 14.63 -29.97
C GLU A 229 -8.61 13.88 -31.01
N GLY A 230 -7.89 12.84 -30.59
CA GLY A 230 -6.95 12.11 -31.45
C GLY A 230 -7.33 10.69 -31.86
N LEU A 231 -8.42 10.11 -31.34
CA LEU A 231 -8.70 8.66 -31.47
C LEU A 231 -9.78 8.28 -32.48
N ASP A 232 -10.62 9.22 -32.93
CA ASP A 232 -11.67 8.92 -33.93
C ASP A 232 -11.17 8.83 -35.37
N ALA A 233 -9.93 9.28 -35.65
CA ALA A 233 -9.35 9.20 -36.99
C ALA A 233 -8.73 7.83 -37.35
N LEU A 234 -8.62 6.89 -36.40
CA LEU A 234 -7.88 5.63 -36.58
C LEU A 234 -8.74 4.37 -36.60
N ILE A 235 -10.07 4.50 -36.47
CA ILE A 235 -11.01 3.36 -36.55
C ILE A 235 -11.59 3.17 -37.98
N THR A 236 -11.32 4.09 -38.92
CA THR A 236 -11.85 3.99 -40.31
C THR A 236 -10.91 3.27 -41.29
N ILE A 237 -9.73 2.77 -40.88
CA ILE A 237 -8.85 2.01 -41.77
C ILE A 237 -8.47 0.67 -41.15
N GLY A 238 -9.27 -0.34 -41.46
CA GLY A 238 -8.85 -1.74 -41.59
C GLY A 238 -8.74 -2.55 -40.31
N TYR A 239 -9.84 -3.18 -39.90
CA TYR A 239 -10.08 -4.63 -40.03
C TYR A 239 -11.58 -4.90 -39.92
#